data_AF-A0A8J3U751-F1
#
_entry.id   AF-A0A8J3U751-F1
#
_cell.length_a   1.000
_cell.length_b   1.000
_cell.length_c   1.000
_cell.angle_alpha   90.00
_cell.angle_beta   90.00
_cell.angle_gamma   90.00
#
_symmetry.space_group_name_H-M   'P 1'
#
loop_
_entity.id
_entity.type
_entity.pdbx_description
1 polymer ?
#
loop_
_entity_poly.entity_id
_entity_poly.type
_entity_poly.pdbx_seq_one_letter_code
_entity_poly.pdbx_strand_id
1 'polypeptide(L)'
;MATVRTADTRPTINAALVRRLVDTQFPQWAALPLELLDPAGSDHVIYRLGEQLSVRLPRHAGAIGQAEKELEWLPRLAPRLPLAIPVPV
;
A
#
# COMPACT_ATOMS: atom_id res chain seq x y z
N MET A 1 23.22 -5.82 -31.24
CA MET A 1 22.18 -6.07 -30.21
C MET A 1 22.26 -4.96 -29.16
N ALA A 2 21.57 -3.85 -29.38
CA ALA A 2 21.53 -2.77 -28.40
C ALA A 2 20.65 -3.19 -27.22
N THR A 3 21.24 -3.27 -26.03
CA THR A 3 20.53 -3.41 -24.76
C THR A 3 19.66 -2.18 -24.57
N VAL A 4 18.35 -2.34 -24.79
CA VAL A 4 17.36 -1.34 -24.38
C VAL A 4 17.46 -1.23 -22.86
N ARG A 5 17.98 -0.09 -22.39
CA ARG A 5 17.91 0.30 -20.98
C ARG A 5 16.44 0.60 -20.71
N THR A 6 15.71 -0.40 -20.20
CA THR A 6 14.33 -0.23 -19.75
C THR A 6 14.33 0.91 -18.75
N ALA A 7 13.66 2.01 -19.09
CA ALA A 7 13.48 3.12 -18.14
C ALA A 7 12.89 2.56 -16.85
N ASP A 8 13.35 3.03 -15.69
CA ASP A 8 12.75 2.66 -14.42
C ASP A 8 11.32 3.22 -14.40
N THR A 9 10.34 2.40 -14.77
CA THR A 9 8.90 2.75 -14.85
C THR A 9 8.24 2.81 -13.48
N ARG A 10 9.01 2.83 -12.39
CA ARG A 10 8.46 2.93 -11.04
C ARG A 10 7.86 4.31 -10.79
N PRO A 11 6.61 4.39 -10.29
CA PRO A 11 6.01 5.67 -9.96
C PRO A 11 6.73 6.31 -8.77
N THR A 12 6.87 7.64 -8.81
CA THR A 12 7.27 8.41 -7.64
C THR A 12 6.10 8.50 -6.67
N ILE A 13 6.18 7.77 -5.56
CA ILE A 13 5.18 7.80 -4.49
C ILE A 13 5.74 8.63 -3.34
N ASN A 14 5.13 9.78 -3.08
CA ASN A 14 5.54 10.71 -2.01
C ASN A 14 4.38 11.03 -1.06
N ALA A 15 4.70 11.62 0.09
CA ALA A 15 3.71 11.90 1.14
C ALA A 15 2.56 12.80 0.65
N ALA A 16 2.85 13.75 -0.23
CA ALA A 16 1.83 14.65 -0.79
C ALA A 16 0.81 13.89 -1.68
N LEU A 17 1.27 12.94 -2.48
CA LEU A 17 0.40 12.05 -3.26
C LEU A 17 -0.47 11.22 -2.31
N VAL A 18 0.15 10.56 -1.33
CA VAL A 18 -0.56 9.66 -0.41
C VAL A 18 -1.61 10.43 0.40
N ARG A 19 -1.26 11.61 0.93
CA ARG A 19 -2.17 12.50 1.66
C ARG A 19 -3.41 12.84 0.82
N ARG A 20 -3.24 13.29 -0.42
CA ARG A 20 -4.37 13.60 -1.31
C ARG A 20 -5.28 12.40 -1.57
N LEU A 21 -4.70 11.21 -1.75
CA LEU A 21 -5.49 9.98 -1.96
C LEU A 21 -6.31 9.65 -0.72
N VAL A 22 -5.72 9.70 0.48
CA VAL A 22 -6.44 9.47 1.74
C VAL A 22 -7.54 10.52 1.94
N ASP A 23 -7.24 11.81 1.74
CA ASP A 23 -8.24 12.88 1.92
C ASP A 23 -9.45 12.72 1.00
N THR A 24 -9.21 12.27 -0.23
CA THR A 24 -10.25 12.15 -1.25
C THR A 24 -11.06 10.87 -1.08
N GLN A 25 -10.40 9.74 -0.79
CA GLN A 25 -11.04 8.42 -0.79
C GLN A 25 -11.53 8.00 0.61
N PHE A 26 -10.90 8.50 1.66
CA PHE A 26 -11.16 8.15 3.05
C PHE A 26 -11.21 9.40 3.95
N PRO A 27 -12.17 10.32 3.71
CA PRO A 27 -12.24 11.60 4.41
C PRO A 27 -12.35 11.48 5.94
N GLN A 28 -12.88 10.37 6.45
CA GLN A 28 -12.94 10.08 7.89
C GLN A 28 -11.55 9.97 8.56
N TRP A 29 -10.49 9.74 7.78
CA TRP A 29 -9.10 9.67 8.27
C TRP A 29 -8.25 10.84 7.76
N ALA A 30 -8.88 11.88 7.23
CA ALA A 30 -8.21 13.05 6.68
C ALA A 30 -7.24 13.72 7.69
N ALA A 31 -7.61 13.70 8.97
CA ALA A 31 -6.85 14.34 10.04
C ALA A 31 -5.76 13.45 10.68
N LEU A 32 -5.68 12.15 10.34
CA LEU A 32 -4.70 11.26 10.97
C LEU A 32 -3.26 11.56 10.51
N PRO A 33 -2.25 11.45 11.39
CA PRO A 33 -0.84 11.56 11.03
C PRO A 33 -0.46 10.59 9.92
N LEU A 34 0.41 10.99 9.00
CA LEU A 34 0.86 10.17 7.88
C LEU A 34 2.39 10.12 7.85
N GLU A 35 2.95 8.95 8.15
CA GLU A 35 4.40 8.77 8.32
C GLU A 35 4.91 7.70 7.36
N LEU A 36 6.02 7.99 6.66
CA LEU A 36 6.65 7.01 5.78
C LEU A 36 7.31 5.90 6.61
N LEU A 37 7.02 4.65 6.28
CA LEU A 37 7.74 3.50 6.80
C LEU A 37 8.94 3.20 5.89
N ASP A 38 10.14 3.50 6.37
CA ASP A 38 11.41 3.27 5.68
C ASP A 38 12.35 2.39 6.52
N PRO A 39 12.98 1.33 5.97
CA PRO A 39 12.99 0.94 4.56
C PRO A 39 11.62 0.46 4.04
N ALA A 40 11.25 0.92 2.85
CA ALA A 40 10.04 0.46 2.16
C ALA A 40 10.11 -1.03 1.77
N GLY A 41 8.94 -1.63 1.51
CA GLY A 41 8.85 -3.00 0.98
C GLY A 41 9.32 -3.12 -0.48
N SER A 42 9.58 -4.35 -0.90
CA SER A 42 9.92 -4.67 -2.30
C SER A 42 8.80 -4.29 -3.28
N ASP A 43 7.55 -4.50 -2.86
CA ASP A 43 6.37 -4.36 -3.71
C ASP A 43 5.60 -3.05 -3.47
N HIS A 44 5.66 -2.51 -2.25
CA HIS A 44 4.85 -1.37 -1.83
C HIS A 44 5.69 -0.30 -1.15
N VAL A 45 5.36 0.97 -1.43
CA VAL A 45 5.67 2.07 -0.51
C VAL A 45 4.59 2.08 0.57
N ILE A 46 5.01 2.09 1.84
CA ILE A 46 4.11 1.95 2.98
C ILE A 46 4.16 3.22 3.82
N TYR A 47 2.98 3.76 4.13
CA TYR A 47 2.81 4.82 5.11
C TYR A 47 1.98 4.32 6.28
N ARG A 48 2.36 4.67 7.52
CA ARG A 48 1.49 4.56 8.68
C ARG A 48 0.49 5.71 8.66
N LEU A 49 -0.78 5.42 8.89
CA LEU A 49 -1.86 6.39 9.00
C LEU A 49 -2.45 6.32 10.40
N GLY A 50 -2.06 7.27 11.25
CA GLY A 50 -2.24 7.17 12.70
C GLY A 50 -1.62 5.89 13.27
N GLU A 51 -2.18 5.42 14.38
CA GLU A 51 -1.60 4.31 15.14
C GLU A 51 -1.99 2.92 14.62
N GLN A 52 -3.05 2.81 13.81
CA GLN A 52 -3.71 1.51 13.53
C GLN A 52 -3.82 1.16 12.05
N LEU A 53 -3.61 2.12 11.14
CA LEU A 53 -3.80 1.92 9.71
C LEU A 53 -2.49 1.99 8.95
N SER A 54 -2.46 1.32 7.80
CA SER A 54 -1.35 1.39 6.85
C SER A 54 -1.87 1.63 5.45
N VAL A 55 -1.24 2.56 4.73
CA VAL A 55 -1.50 2.81 3.31
C VAL A 55 -0.39 2.14 2.51
N ARG A 56 -0.75 1.22 1.62
CA ARG A 56 0.18 0.42 0.81
C ARG A 56 -0.04 0.74 -0.67
N LEU A 57 0.96 1.34 -1.31
CA LEU A 57 0.88 1.74 -2.71
C LEU A 57 1.85 0.92 -3.57
N PRO A 58 1.39 0.24 -4.63
CA PRO A 58 2.22 -0.63 -5.44
C PRO A 58 3.29 0.19 -6.17
N ARG A 59 4.56 -0.21 -6.04
CA ARG A 59 5.69 0.51 -6.65
C ARG A 59 6.14 -0.06 -7.99
N HIS A 60 5.50 -1.11 -8.49
CA HIS A 60 5.73 -1.68 -9.82
C HIS A 60 4.53 -2.47 -10.33
N ALA A 61 4.48 -2.75 -11.63
CA ALA A 61 3.35 -3.43 -12.29
C ALA A 61 2.99 -4.79 -11.65
N GLY A 62 3.99 -5.58 -11.25
CA GLY A 62 3.77 -6.88 -10.59
C GLY A 62 3.07 -6.82 -9.22
N ALA A 63 2.95 -5.64 -8.61
CA ALA A 63 2.30 -5.47 -7.31
C ALA A 63 0.82 -5.03 -7.42
N ILE A 64 0.35 -4.59 -8.60
CA ILE A 64 -0.98 -3.96 -8.77
C ILE A 64 -2.13 -4.87 -8.30
N GLY A 65 -2.09 -6.16 -8.63
CA GLY A 65 -3.14 -7.12 -8.27
C GLY A 65 -3.09 -7.65 -6.83
N GLN A 66 -2.11 -7.24 -6.01
CA GLN A 66 -1.96 -7.79 -4.66
C GLN A 66 -3.07 -7.35 -3.72
N ALA A 67 -3.53 -6.09 -3.80
CA ALA A 67 -4.62 -5.60 -2.97
C ALA A 67 -5.94 -6.36 -3.22
N GLU A 68 -6.27 -6.63 -4.48
CA GLU A 68 -7.45 -7.42 -4.87
C GLU A 68 -7.36 -8.86 -4.35
N LYS A 69 -6.18 -9.49 -4.49
CA LYS A 69 -5.92 -10.82 -3.94
C LYS A 69 -6.07 -10.85 -2.42
N GLU A 70 -5.55 -9.84 -1.72
CA GLU A 70 -5.68 -9.75 -0.27
C GLU A 70 -7.14 -9.56 0.16
N LEU A 71 -7.91 -8.72 -0.54
CA LEU A 71 -9.33 -8.53 -0.31
C LEU A 71 -10.13 -9.84 -0.45
N GLU A 72 -9.76 -10.68 -1.42
CA GLU A 72 -10.40 -11.98 -1.63
C GLU A 72 -10.01 -13.01 -0.56
N TRP A 73 -8.71 -13.13 -0.26
CA TRP A 73 -8.18 -14.26 0.51
C TRP A 73 -8.13 -14.00 2.02
N LEU A 74 -7.86 -12.78 2.49
CA LEU A 74 -7.73 -12.51 3.93
C LEU A 74 -9.01 -12.85 4.70
N PRO A 75 -10.23 -12.46 4.26
CA PRO A 75 -11.46 -12.83 4.98
C PRO A 75 -11.70 -14.34 5.03
N ARG A 76 -11.25 -15.10 4.02
CA ARG A 76 -11.37 -16.57 3.98
C ARG A 76 -10.36 -17.24 4.91
N LEU A 77 -9.19 -16.65 5.09
CA LEU A 77 -8.13 -17.15 5.97
C LEU A 77 -8.35 -16.74 7.43
N ALA A 78 -8.92 -15.57 7.70
CA ALA A 78 -9.08 -15.00 9.05
C ALA A 78 -9.67 -15.99 10.08
N PRO A 79 -10.74 -16.76 9.81
CA PRO A 79 -11.32 -17.68 10.80
C PRO A 79 -10.44 -18.90 11.11
N ARG A 80 -9.37 -19.11 10.34
CA ARG A 80 -8.51 -20.31 10.39
C ARG A 80 -7.11 -20.02 10.92
N LEU A 81 -6.80 -18.76 11.27
CA LEU A 81 -5.48 -18.36 11.73
C LEU A 81 -5.50 -18.05 13.23
N PRO A 82 -4.47 -18.49 13.98
CA PRO A 82 -4.40 -18.26 15.42
C PRO A 82 -3.91 -16.85 15.80
N LEU A 83 -3.50 -16.04 14.82
CA LEU A 83 -2.97 -14.70 14.99
C LEU A 83 -3.77 -13.70 14.18
N ALA A 84 -3.78 -12.45 14.66
CA ALA A 84 -4.37 -11.34 13.94
C ALA A 84 -3.69 -11.15 12.57
N ILE A 85 -4.51 -10.89 11.56
CA ILE A 85 -4.07 -10.55 10.20
C ILE A 85 -4.63 -9.18 9.80
N PRO A 86 -4.05 -8.52 8.78
CA PRO A 86 -4.60 -7.27 8.26
C PRO A 86 -6.06 -7.42 7.84
N VAL A 87 -6.86 -6.40 8.11
CA VAL A 87 -8.25 -6.27 7.64
C VAL A 87 -8.26 -5.17 6.59
N PRO A 88 -8.57 -5.48 5.31
CA PRO A 88 -8.79 -4.45 4.29
C PRO A 88 -9.95 -3.53 4.68
N VAL A 89 -9.81 -2.23 4.40
CA VAL A 89 -10.78 -1.18 4.78
C VAL A 89 -11.38 -0.48 3.58
#